data_AF-A0A212PDB2-F1
#
_entry.id   AF-A0A212PDB2-F1
#
_cell.length_a   1.000
_cell.length_b   1.000
_cell.length_c   1.000
_cell.angle_alpha   90.00
_cell.angle_beta   90.00
_cell.angle_gamma   90.00
#
_symmetry.space_group_name_H-M   'P 1'
#
loop_
_entity.id
_entity.type
_entity.pdbx_description
1 polymer ?
#
loop_
_entity_poly.entity_id
_entity_poly.type
_entity_poly.pdbx_seq_one_letter_code
_entity_poly.pdbx_strand_id
1 'polypeptide(L)'
;MKGACAGCVRLLSRWSSIYETGAVAFYNKCFIIQKLPTRLEFYCITYGAMISVFLAISIILCTAGACSAVELTVVPSGERTFAVTGTGIDRLAAVDVYLTYDPKYLAGPRVVKGALAREALLKWSVRGAGSLRIGILNPGSFASSGELASVSFDKVQDVSGGVATMAVSAIDRRGMPVPVRTKISVPPGPAVPTPSSASRPDPDKRVALHSSVLDRFREFKGERTPGNLMFLFQAPAGAGYRQEPPVAISNGIGRVKLFISSREREELAPGFAVRGARLFSIGVREGGWVIEVVPEKGTIEAVLSIMRGGMLYEIPLVVAPLYENGKKKPFEEAELLELLVGRAGVEQASFDLNHDGRHDFIDDYILIANYLSGGGSAAQKAAIF
;
A
#
# COMPACT_ATOMS: atom_id res chain seq x y z
N MET A 1 -13.66 -6.81 11.44
CA MET A 1 -15.01 -6.52 10.89
C MET A 1 -15.47 -5.04 10.98
N LYS A 2 -14.78 -4.10 11.66
CA LYS A 2 -15.28 -2.70 11.82
C LYS A 2 -14.91 -1.68 10.73
N GLY A 3 -14.00 -1.99 9.79
CA GLY A 3 -13.48 -0.99 8.84
C GLY A 3 -14.28 -0.82 7.54
N ALA A 4 -14.70 -1.91 6.90
CA ALA A 4 -15.35 -1.86 5.58
C ALA A 4 -16.79 -1.33 5.62
N CYS A 5 -17.47 -1.40 6.77
CA CYS A 5 -18.85 -0.94 6.91
C CYS A 5 -18.97 0.59 7.09
N ALA A 6 -17.92 1.24 7.63
CA ALA A 6 -17.97 2.66 7.98
C ALA A 6 -18.03 3.61 6.75
N GLY A 7 -17.38 3.23 5.64
CA GLY A 7 -17.41 4.02 4.39
C GLY A 7 -18.78 4.00 3.72
N CYS A 8 -19.44 2.84 3.69
CA CYS A 8 -20.78 2.68 3.12
C CYS A 8 -21.84 3.45 3.93
N VAL A 9 -21.73 3.42 5.27
CA VAL A 9 -22.62 4.17 6.17
C VAL A 9 -22.43 5.68 6.00
N ARG A 10 -21.20 6.18 5.81
CA ARG A 10 -20.96 7.62 5.57
C ARG A 10 -21.55 8.09 4.23
N LEU A 11 -21.41 7.31 3.17
CA LEU A 11 -22.03 7.62 1.86
C LEU A 11 -23.56 7.63 1.94
N LEU A 12 -24.16 6.67 2.66
CA LEU A 12 -25.61 6.63 2.90
C LEU A 12 -26.09 7.82 3.76
N SER A 13 -25.34 8.23 4.78
CA SER A 13 -25.70 9.40 5.60
C SER A 13 -25.64 10.71 4.82
N ARG A 14 -24.65 10.88 3.92
CA ARG A 14 -24.56 12.05 3.03
C ARG A 14 -25.68 12.06 2.00
N TRP A 15 -26.06 10.90 1.47
CA TRP A 15 -27.16 10.78 0.51
C TRP A 15 -28.55 10.98 1.14
N SER A 16 -28.78 10.47 2.35
CA SER A 16 -30.01 10.72 3.13
C SER A 16 -30.22 12.21 3.35
N SER A 17 -29.15 12.94 3.71
CA SER A 17 -29.20 14.39 3.92
C SER A 17 -29.55 15.17 2.64
N ILE A 18 -29.04 14.75 1.48
CA ILE A 18 -29.37 15.34 0.17
C ILE A 18 -30.83 15.05 -0.21
N TYR A 19 -31.35 13.86 0.09
CA TYR A 19 -32.74 13.51 -0.19
C TYR A 19 -33.72 14.25 0.72
N GLU A 20 -33.43 14.41 2.01
CA GLU A 20 -34.30 15.16 2.93
C GLU A 20 -34.36 16.65 2.58
N THR A 21 -33.22 17.27 2.22
CA THR A 21 -33.21 18.68 1.81
C THR A 21 -33.76 18.90 0.39
N GLY A 22 -33.51 17.99 -0.54
CA GLY A 22 -34.00 18.06 -1.91
C GLY A 22 -35.50 17.77 -2.04
N ALA A 23 -36.02 16.77 -1.31
CA ALA A 23 -37.44 16.41 -1.35
C ALA A 23 -38.33 17.49 -0.74
N VAL A 24 -37.90 18.14 0.35
CA VAL A 24 -38.63 19.26 0.96
C VAL A 24 -38.66 20.48 0.02
N ALA A 25 -37.58 20.75 -0.71
CA ALA A 25 -37.54 21.83 -1.70
C ALA A 25 -38.42 21.55 -2.94
N PHE A 26 -38.52 20.28 -3.36
CA PHE A 26 -39.37 19.88 -4.49
C PHE A 26 -40.85 19.87 -4.12
N TYR A 27 -41.22 19.39 -2.92
CA TYR A 27 -42.60 19.42 -2.42
C TYR A 27 -43.10 20.87 -2.21
N ASN A 28 -42.26 21.77 -1.70
CA ASN A 28 -42.64 23.18 -1.51
C ASN A 28 -42.81 23.95 -2.83
N LYS A 29 -42.11 23.57 -3.91
CA LYS A 29 -42.33 24.17 -5.26
C LYS A 29 -43.54 23.60 -5.98
N CYS A 30 -43.90 22.32 -5.75
CA CYS A 30 -45.10 21.73 -6.34
C CYS A 30 -46.41 22.24 -5.73
N PHE A 31 -46.41 22.69 -4.46
CA PHE A 31 -47.63 23.17 -3.80
C PHE A 31 -48.15 24.55 -4.29
N ILE A 32 -47.35 25.29 -5.07
CA ILE A 32 -47.72 26.64 -5.56
C ILE A 32 -48.45 26.60 -6.92
N ILE A 33 -48.55 25.44 -7.58
CA ILE A 33 -49.26 25.32 -8.87
C ILE A 33 -50.62 24.65 -8.65
N GLN A 34 -51.58 25.39 -8.08
CA GLN A 34 -52.99 24.99 -8.05
C GLN A 34 -53.58 25.12 -9.46
N LYS A 35 -54.18 24.02 -9.95
CA LYS A 35 -54.84 23.81 -11.26
C LYS A 35 -53.97 23.17 -12.35
N LEU A 36 -53.56 21.93 -12.14
CA LEU A 36 -53.29 21.00 -13.24
C LEU A 36 -54.23 19.79 -13.13
N PRO A 37 -54.65 19.19 -14.26
CA PRO A 37 -55.66 18.15 -14.28
C PRO A 37 -55.18 16.88 -13.57
N THR A 38 -56.11 16.24 -12.85
CA THR A 38 -56.00 15.07 -11.94
C THR A 38 -55.31 13.81 -12.50
N ARG A 39 -54.83 13.82 -13.76
CA ARG A 39 -54.09 12.69 -14.36
C ARG A 39 -52.58 12.75 -14.17
N LEU A 40 -51.99 13.91 -13.86
CA LEU A 40 -50.52 14.03 -13.70
C LEU A 40 -50.04 13.59 -12.30
N GLU A 41 -50.86 13.73 -11.28
CA GLU A 41 -50.51 13.39 -9.88
C GLU A 41 -50.27 11.89 -9.70
N PHE A 42 -51.01 11.04 -10.44
CA PHE A 42 -50.79 9.59 -10.41
C PHE A 42 -49.43 9.17 -10.97
N TYR A 43 -48.92 9.87 -11.99
CA TYR A 43 -47.63 9.56 -12.60
C TYR A 43 -46.44 9.87 -11.66
N CYS A 44 -46.46 10.99 -10.94
CA CYS A 44 -45.37 11.33 -10.02
C CYS A 44 -45.26 10.34 -8.85
N ILE A 45 -46.38 9.85 -8.32
CA ILE A 45 -46.39 8.91 -7.20
C ILE A 45 -45.86 7.53 -7.64
N THR A 46 -46.26 7.04 -8.82
CA THR A 46 -45.81 5.72 -9.30
C THR A 46 -44.33 5.70 -9.69
N TYR A 47 -43.80 6.78 -10.27
CA TYR A 47 -42.38 6.86 -10.63
C TYR A 47 -41.48 7.01 -9.40
N GLY A 48 -41.91 7.77 -8.38
CA GLY A 48 -41.18 7.87 -7.12
C GLY A 48 -41.06 6.51 -6.41
N ALA A 49 -42.16 5.76 -6.32
CA ALA A 49 -42.16 4.43 -5.72
C ALA A 49 -41.25 3.44 -6.48
N MET A 50 -41.27 3.45 -7.82
CA MET A 50 -40.37 2.59 -8.61
C MET A 50 -38.89 2.93 -8.41
N ILE A 51 -38.52 4.22 -8.35
CA ILE A 51 -37.13 4.64 -8.12
C ILE A 51 -36.66 4.21 -6.73
N SER A 52 -37.49 4.39 -5.69
CA SER A 52 -37.15 3.95 -4.33
C SER A 52 -36.98 2.43 -4.23
N VAL A 53 -37.82 1.65 -4.91
CA VAL A 53 -37.69 0.18 -4.96
C VAL A 53 -36.42 -0.23 -5.70
N PHE A 54 -36.10 0.41 -6.84
CA PHE A 54 -34.89 0.10 -7.61
C PHE A 54 -33.60 0.44 -6.85
N LEU A 55 -33.62 1.56 -6.11
CA LEU A 55 -32.51 1.97 -5.25
C LEU A 55 -32.33 1.02 -4.07
N ALA A 56 -33.43 0.62 -3.41
CA ALA A 56 -33.39 -0.35 -2.32
C ALA A 56 -32.87 -1.72 -2.78
N ILE A 57 -33.33 -2.21 -3.94
CA ILE A 57 -32.82 -3.45 -4.55
C ILE A 57 -31.33 -3.32 -4.89
N SER A 58 -30.90 -2.19 -5.43
CA SER A 58 -29.48 -1.95 -5.76
C SER A 58 -28.59 -1.91 -4.50
N ILE A 59 -29.07 -1.33 -3.40
CA ILE A 59 -28.37 -1.33 -2.11
C ILE A 59 -28.29 -2.74 -1.51
N ILE A 60 -29.38 -3.52 -1.59
CA ILE A 60 -29.41 -4.92 -1.14
C ILE A 60 -28.45 -5.78 -1.99
N LEU A 61 -28.40 -5.57 -3.31
CA LEU A 61 -27.49 -6.29 -4.20
C LEU A 61 -26.01 -5.89 -3.98
N CYS A 62 -25.72 -4.63 -3.61
CA CYS A 62 -24.36 -4.18 -3.31
C CYS A 62 -23.82 -4.68 -1.96
N THR A 63 -24.68 -5.00 -0.99
CA THR A 63 -24.25 -5.49 0.33
C THR A 63 -23.96 -7.00 0.37
N ALA A 64 -24.46 -7.77 -0.60
CA ALA A 64 -24.19 -9.21 -0.71
C ALA A 64 -22.75 -9.54 -1.14
N GLY A 65 -21.99 -8.54 -1.63
CA GLY A 65 -20.63 -8.70 -2.12
C GLY A 65 -19.52 -8.42 -1.10
N ALA A 66 -19.79 -8.50 0.21
CA ALA A 66 -18.73 -8.44 1.22
C ALA A 66 -17.90 -9.74 1.19
N CYS A 67 -17.12 -9.92 0.11
CA CYS A 67 -16.12 -10.97 0.01
C CYS A 67 -15.18 -10.83 1.22
N SER A 68 -15.22 -11.81 2.12
CA SER A 68 -14.21 -11.93 3.14
C SER A 68 -12.87 -12.08 2.43
N ALA A 69 -11.96 -11.14 2.65
CA ALA A 69 -10.58 -11.30 2.18
C ALA A 69 -10.01 -12.56 2.82
N VAL A 70 -9.29 -13.37 2.03
CA VAL A 70 -8.60 -14.56 2.53
C VAL A 70 -7.55 -14.09 3.53
N GLU A 71 -7.50 -14.67 4.72
CA GLU A 71 -6.47 -14.37 5.72
C GLU A 71 -5.59 -15.60 5.92
N LEU A 72 -4.29 -15.45 5.65
CA LEU A 72 -3.27 -16.45 5.91
C LEU A 72 -2.45 -16.08 7.13
N THR A 73 -2.32 -17.02 8.06
CA THR A 73 -1.61 -16.83 9.32
C THR A 73 -0.52 -17.88 9.49
N VAL A 74 0.69 -17.45 9.86
CA VAL A 74 1.73 -18.35 10.37
C VAL A 74 1.58 -18.45 11.88
N VAL A 75 1.30 -19.66 12.39
CA VAL A 75 1.11 -19.93 13.82
C VAL A 75 2.17 -20.92 14.28
N PRO A 76 2.93 -20.63 15.34
CA PRO A 76 3.81 -21.61 15.98
C PRO A 76 2.97 -22.78 16.48
N SER A 77 3.29 -23.99 16.05
CA SER A 77 2.66 -25.26 16.48
C SER A 77 3.60 -26.13 17.31
N GLY A 78 4.84 -25.67 17.51
CA GLY A 78 5.84 -26.27 18.38
C GLY A 78 7.06 -25.35 18.45
N GLU A 79 8.11 -25.76 19.18
CA GLU A 79 9.34 -24.97 19.32
C GLU A 79 10.01 -24.63 17.98
N ARG A 80 9.83 -25.51 16.98
CA ARG A 80 10.51 -25.45 15.68
C ARG A 80 9.56 -25.67 14.52
N THR A 81 8.26 -25.59 14.77
CA THR A 81 7.23 -25.93 13.80
C THR A 81 6.25 -24.79 13.69
N PHE A 82 5.97 -24.39 12.46
CA PHE A 82 5.10 -23.28 12.13
C PHE A 82 4.03 -23.79 11.15
N ALA A 83 2.77 -23.69 11.55
CA ALA A 83 1.63 -23.99 10.70
C ALA A 83 1.26 -22.76 9.88
N VAL A 84 1.21 -22.90 8.56
CA VAL A 84 0.63 -21.94 7.63
C VAL A 84 -0.86 -22.27 7.51
N THR A 85 -1.69 -21.45 8.15
CA THR A 85 -3.14 -21.64 8.22
C THR A 85 -3.85 -20.59 7.38
N GLY A 86 -5.03 -20.93 6.86
CA GLY A 86 -5.86 -20.00 6.13
C GLY A 86 -7.30 -19.98 6.61
N THR A 87 -7.88 -18.78 6.64
CA THR A 87 -9.27 -18.53 7.03
C THR A 87 -9.99 -17.71 5.97
N GLY A 88 -11.30 -17.92 5.84
CA GLY A 88 -12.09 -17.28 4.80
C GLY A 88 -11.70 -17.70 3.38
N ILE A 89 -11.09 -18.88 3.21
CA ILE A 89 -10.71 -19.39 1.90
C ILE A 89 -11.95 -19.90 1.17
N ASP A 90 -12.30 -19.23 0.08
CA ASP A 90 -13.32 -19.64 -0.87
C ASP A 90 -12.73 -19.66 -2.29
N ARG A 91 -12.85 -20.79 -3.00
CA ARG A 91 -12.46 -21.00 -4.41
C ARG A 91 -11.00 -20.68 -4.78
N LEU A 92 -10.09 -20.71 -3.82
CA LEU A 92 -8.68 -20.46 -4.07
C LEU A 92 -8.04 -21.67 -4.76
N ALA A 93 -7.36 -21.47 -5.89
CA ALA A 93 -6.75 -22.55 -6.67
C ALA A 93 -5.24 -22.70 -6.40
N ALA A 94 -4.51 -21.59 -6.21
CA ALA A 94 -3.10 -21.65 -5.88
C ALA A 94 -2.68 -20.59 -4.87
N VAL A 95 -1.74 -20.95 -4.00
CA VAL A 95 -1.06 -20.07 -3.04
C VAL A 95 0.45 -20.14 -3.29
N ASP A 96 1.10 -18.99 -3.35
CA ASP A 96 2.57 -18.85 -3.32
C ASP A 96 2.96 -18.07 -2.06
N VAL A 97 3.59 -18.75 -1.11
CA VAL A 97 4.00 -18.21 0.18
C VAL A 97 5.51 -18.01 0.17
N TYR A 98 5.94 -16.81 0.52
CA TYR A 98 7.34 -16.47 0.76
C TYR A 98 7.54 -16.17 2.25
N LEU A 99 8.35 -16.97 2.92
CA LEU A 99 8.69 -16.86 4.32
C LEU A 99 10.17 -16.46 4.48
N THR A 100 10.44 -15.55 5.40
CA THR A 100 11.79 -15.30 5.90
C THR A 100 11.91 -15.82 7.32
N TYR A 101 13.06 -16.39 7.65
CA TYR A 101 13.37 -16.93 8.98
C TYR A 101 14.78 -16.51 9.37
N ASP A 102 15.09 -16.53 10.67
CA ASP A 102 16.44 -16.22 11.13
C ASP A 102 17.37 -17.44 11.02
N PRO A 103 18.34 -17.45 10.08
CA PRO A 103 19.21 -18.60 9.88
C PRO A 103 20.25 -18.79 10.98
N LYS A 104 20.41 -17.84 11.91
CA LYS A 104 21.27 -18.02 13.10
C LYS A 104 20.69 -19.03 14.07
N TYR A 105 19.37 -19.19 14.06
CA TYR A 105 18.64 -20.05 15.01
C TYR A 105 17.97 -21.24 14.33
N LEU A 106 17.54 -21.06 13.08
CA LEU A 106 16.77 -22.04 12.33
C LEU A 106 17.49 -22.44 11.03
N ALA A 107 17.61 -23.73 10.75
CA ALA A 107 18.16 -24.25 9.50
C ALA A 107 17.31 -25.40 8.95
N GLY A 108 17.68 -25.90 7.76
CA GLY A 108 17.09 -27.13 7.20
C GLY A 108 15.56 -27.14 7.16
N PRO A 109 14.88 -26.14 6.56
CA PRO A 109 13.42 -26.13 6.52
C PRO A 109 12.88 -27.38 5.84
N ARG A 110 11.85 -27.97 6.43
CA ARG A 110 11.10 -29.11 5.88
C ARG A 110 9.63 -28.74 5.86
N VAL A 111 9.01 -28.84 4.69
CA VAL A 111 7.59 -28.49 4.50
C VAL A 111 6.76 -29.75 4.26
N VAL A 112 5.70 -29.91 5.05
CA VAL A 112 4.72 -30.99 4.96
C VAL A 112 3.35 -30.39 4.62
N LYS A 113 2.55 -31.09 3.81
CA LYS A 113 1.18 -30.65 3.49
C LYS A 113 0.32 -30.64 4.76
N GLY A 114 -0.44 -29.57 4.95
CA GLY A 114 -1.49 -29.50 5.97
C GLY A 114 -2.77 -30.20 5.51
N ALA A 115 -3.73 -30.36 6.42
CA ALA A 115 -4.99 -31.05 6.16
C ALA A 115 -5.79 -30.45 4.99
N LEU A 116 -5.78 -29.11 4.85
CA LEU A 116 -6.48 -28.41 3.78
C LEU A 116 -5.82 -28.62 2.41
N ALA A 117 -4.52 -28.94 2.38
CA ALA A 117 -3.73 -29.14 1.17
C ALA A 117 -3.47 -30.61 0.84
N ARG A 118 -4.19 -31.56 1.45
CA ARG A 118 -3.97 -33.01 1.29
C ARG A 118 -3.91 -33.44 -0.19
N GLU A 119 -4.90 -33.00 -0.97
CA GLU A 119 -5.02 -33.30 -2.40
C GLU A 119 -4.29 -32.29 -3.31
N ALA A 120 -3.67 -31.26 -2.73
CA ALA A 120 -2.97 -30.24 -3.49
C ALA A 120 -1.58 -30.72 -3.91
N LEU A 121 -1.08 -30.22 -5.04
CA LEU A 121 0.34 -30.28 -5.37
C LEU A 121 1.08 -29.27 -4.49
N LEU A 122 2.13 -29.72 -3.80
CA LEU A 122 2.97 -28.86 -2.97
C LEU A 122 4.41 -28.96 -3.48
N LYS A 123 5.03 -27.81 -3.70
CA LYS A 123 6.47 -27.68 -4.00
C LYS A 123 7.05 -26.58 -3.13
N TRP A 124 8.27 -26.76 -2.65
CA TRP A 124 8.97 -25.73 -1.90
C TRP A 124 10.43 -25.66 -2.31
N SER A 125 11.06 -24.53 -2.04
CA SER A 125 12.47 -24.29 -2.34
C SER A 125 13.07 -23.28 -1.36
N VAL A 126 14.34 -23.45 -1.05
CA VAL A 126 15.15 -22.50 -0.28
C VAL A 126 16.02 -21.70 -1.25
N ARG A 127 16.04 -20.37 -1.13
CA ARG A 127 16.89 -19.50 -1.95
C ARG A 127 17.92 -18.81 -1.06
N GLY A 128 18.88 -19.60 -0.58
CA GLY A 128 19.87 -19.15 0.40
C GLY A 128 19.37 -19.24 1.84
N ALA A 129 20.27 -19.02 2.79
CA ALA A 129 19.95 -19.06 4.21
C ALA A 129 18.89 -18.00 4.57
N GLY A 130 17.87 -18.39 5.33
CA GLY A 130 16.85 -17.47 5.85
C GLY A 130 15.66 -17.22 4.91
N SER A 131 15.57 -17.89 3.75
CA SER A 131 14.42 -17.74 2.84
C SER A 131 13.79 -19.07 2.43
N LEU A 132 12.46 -19.13 2.45
CA LEU A 132 11.68 -20.30 2.07
C LEU A 132 10.50 -19.87 1.19
N ARG A 133 10.38 -20.49 0.01
CA ARG A 133 9.22 -20.32 -0.88
C ARG A 133 8.42 -21.61 -0.95
N ILE A 134 7.10 -21.52 -0.84
CA ILE A 134 6.16 -22.64 -0.83
C ILE A 134 5.06 -22.35 -1.85
N GLY A 135 4.97 -23.18 -2.88
CA GLY A 135 3.86 -23.18 -3.84
C GLY A 135 2.90 -24.33 -3.54
N ILE A 136 1.61 -24.01 -3.45
CA ILE A 136 0.53 -24.97 -3.21
C ILE A 136 -0.53 -24.77 -4.30
N LEU A 137 -0.83 -25.81 -5.08
CA LEU A 137 -1.78 -25.79 -6.18
C LEU A 137 -2.84 -26.88 -5.98
N ASN A 138 -4.11 -26.50 -5.87
CA ASN A 138 -5.23 -27.42 -5.77
C ASN A 138 -6.18 -27.24 -6.98
N PRO A 139 -6.21 -28.19 -7.93
CA PRO A 139 -7.10 -28.14 -9.09
C PRO A 139 -8.58 -28.07 -8.69
N GLY A 140 -8.94 -28.72 -7.58
CA GLY A 140 -10.28 -28.75 -7.02
C GLY A 140 -10.62 -27.55 -6.13
N SER A 141 -9.73 -26.53 -6.04
CA SER A 141 -9.74 -25.41 -5.08
C SER A 141 -9.89 -25.76 -3.60
N PHE A 142 -9.45 -24.82 -2.78
CA PHE A 142 -9.76 -24.80 -1.35
C PHE A 142 -11.13 -24.16 -1.12
N ALA A 143 -11.95 -24.76 -0.26
CA ALA A 143 -13.31 -24.29 0.05
C ALA A 143 -13.60 -24.25 1.57
N SER A 144 -12.55 -24.31 2.39
CA SER A 144 -12.67 -24.28 3.84
C SER A 144 -11.43 -23.65 4.48
N SER A 145 -11.56 -23.29 5.75
CA SER A 145 -10.43 -22.82 6.56
C SER A 145 -9.65 -24.02 7.10
N GLY A 146 -8.34 -23.86 7.30
CA GLY A 146 -7.50 -24.93 7.83
C GLY A 146 -6.01 -24.74 7.58
N GLU A 147 -5.23 -25.75 7.92
CA GLU A 147 -3.78 -25.77 7.72
C GLU A 147 -3.43 -26.14 6.28
N LEU A 148 -2.69 -25.27 5.60
CA LEU A 148 -2.19 -25.48 4.25
C LEU A 148 -0.83 -26.20 4.25
N ALA A 149 0.06 -25.84 5.18
CA ALA A 149 1.37 -26.45 5.28
C ALA A 149 1.92 -26.35 6.71
N SER A 150 2.72 -27.34 7.10
CA SER A 150 3.54 -27.32 8.30
C SER A 150 4.99 -27.14 7.89
N VAL A 151 5.67 -26.16 8.47
CA VAL A 151 7.10 -25.89 8.23
C VAL A 151 7.87 -26.20 9.50
N SER A 152 8.80 -27.14 9.44
CA SER A 152 9.69 -27.47 10.55
C SER A 152 11.13 -27.08 10.24
N PHE A 153 11.90 -26.72 11.27
CA PHE A 153 13.29 -26.32 11.16
C PHE A 153 14.19 -27.14 12.09
N ASP A 154 15.46 -27.27 11.72
CA ASP A 154 16.54 -27.69 12.60
C ASP A 154 17.00 -26.52 13.46
N LYS A 155 17.46 -26.82 14.69
CA LYS A 155 17.98 -25.83 15.62
C LYS A 155 19.47 -25.61 15.35
N VAL A 156 19.88 -24.37 15.22
CA VAL A 156 21.29 -23.99 15.06
C VAL A 156 21.90 -23.53 16.38
N GLN A 157 21.15 -22.78 17.20
CA GLN A 157 21.58 -22.29 18.51
C GLN A 157 20.45 -22.41 19.55
N ASP A 158 20.81 -22.44 20.84
CA ASP A 158 19.88 -22.66 21.96
C ASP A 158 18.93 -21.48 22.30
N VAL A 159 18.85 -20.49 21.41
CA VAL A 159 18.03 -19.28 21.58
C VAL A 159 16.81 -19.33 20.66
N SER A 160 15.68 -18.76 21.10
CA SER A 160 14.44 -18.73 20.33
C SER A 160 14.57 -17.81 19.11
N GLY A 161 14.67 -18.40 17.92
CA GLY A 161 14.46 -17.73 16.64
C GLY A 161 13.04 -17.95 16.10
N GLY A 162 12.61 -17.09 15.18
CA GLY A 162 11.26 -17.16 14.61
C GLY A 162 11.22 -16.88 13.11
N VAL A 163 10.02 -17.05 12.54
CA VAL A 163 9.69 -16.56 11.20
C VAL A 163 9.53 -15.04 11.29
N ALA A 164 10.31 -14.31 10.50
CA ALA A 164 10.40 -12.85 10.58
C ALA A 164 9.32 -12.16 9.74
N THR A 165 9.12 -12.60 8.49
CA THR A 165 8.12 -12.02 7.58
C THR A 165 7.45 -13.08 6.71
N MET A 166 6.25 -12.75 6.23
CA MET A 166 5.48 -13.54 5.28
C MET A 166 4.90 -12.63 4.20
N ALA A 167 5.14 -12.97 2.94
CA ALA A 167 4.44 -12.40 1.79
C ALA A 167 3.68 -13.53 1.07
N VAL A 168 2.48 -13.22 0.58
CA VAL A 168 1.65 -14.22 -0.11
C VAL A 168 0.99 -13.64 -1.35
N SER A 169 0.97 -14.44 -2.41
CA SER A 169 0.11 -14.27 -3.58
C SER A 169 -0.84 -15.45 -3.70
N ALA A 170 -2.07 -15.20 -4.15
CA ALA A 170 -3.03 -16.26 -4.41
C ALA A 170 -3.85 -15.97 -5.67
N ILE A 171 -4.31 -17.04 -6.31
CA ILE A 171 -5.19 -17.00 -7.48
C ILE A 171 -6.39 -17.93 -7.28
N ASP A 172 -7.53 -17.58 -7.88
CA ASP A 172 -8.72 -18.43 -7.94
C ASP A 172 -8.65 -19.44 -9.10
N ARG A 173 -9.70 -20.27 -9.26
CA ARG A 173 -9.78 -21.26 -10.36
C ARG A 173 -9.80 -20.64 -11.77
N ARG A 174 -10.05 -19.34 -11.88
CA ARG A 174 -10.04 -18.59 -13.15
C ARG A 174 -8.67 -17.97 -13.42
N GLY A 175 -7.70 -18.15 -12.52
CA GLY A 175 -6.39 -17.51 -12.59
C GLY A 175 -6.39 -16.04 -12.17
N MET A 176 -7.49 -15.56 -11.57
CA MET A 176 -7.60 -14.17 -11.12
C MET A 176 -6.96 -14.00 -9.74
N PRO A 177 -6.19 -12.91 -9.52
CA PRO A 177 -5.61 -12.63 -8.21
C PRO A 177 -6.68 -12.50 -7.12
N VAL A 178 -6.46 -13.15 -5.98
CA VAL A 178 -7.33 -13.05 -4.79
C VAL A 178 -6.63 -12.17 -3.75
N PRO A 179 -7.29 -11.13 -3.20
CA PRO A 179 -6.70 -10.32 -2.14
C PRO A 179 -6.49 -11.16 -0.88
N VAL A 180 -5.25 -11.21 -0.41
CA VAL A 180 -4.84 -11.97 0.78
C VAL A 180 -4.32 -11.02 1.86
N ARG A 181 -4.75 -11.25 3.09
CA ARG A 181 -4.19 -10.63 4.30
C ARG A 181 -3.24 -11.61 4.96
N THR A 182 -2.09 -11.13 5.40
CA THR A 182 -1.09 -11.94 6.09
C THR A 182 -1.01 -11.55 7.55
N LYS A 183 -0.84 -12.55 8.43
CA LYS A 183 -0.60 -12.35 9.85
C LYS A 183 0.47 -13.33 10.33
N ILE A 184 1.34 -12.88 11.23
CA ILE A 184 2.28 -13.75 11.93
C ILE A 184 1.85 -13.75 13.39
N SER A 185 1.51 -14.91 13.92
CA SER A 185 1.21 -15.07 15.33
C SER A 185 2.53 -15.26 16.06
N VAL A 186 2.97 -14.25 16.79
CA VAL A 186 4.10 -14.41 17.73
C VAL A 186 3.57 -15.25 18.90
N PRO A 187 4.23 -16.35 19.29
CA PRO A 187 3.79 -17.09 20.46
C PRO A 187 3.86 -16.16 21.67
N PRO A 188 2.91 -16.22 22.61
CA PRO A 188 3.06 -15.52 23.87
C PRO A 188 4.33 -16.05 24.52
N GLY A 189 5.37 -15.22 24.57
CA GLY A 189 6.59 -15.57 25.28
C GLY A 189 6.23 -15.97 26.72
N PRO A 190 7.00 -16.86 27.37
CA PRO A 190 6.81 -17.16 28.78
C PRO A 190 6.67 -15.82 29.50
N ALA A 191 5.58 -15.65 30.26
CA ALA A 191 5.27 -14.41 30.94
C ALA A 191 6.49 -13.99 31.74
N VAL A 192 7.29 -13.08 31.18
CA VAL A 192 8.49 -12.59 31.85
C VAL A 192 7.96 -11.92 33.11
N PRO A 193 8.33 -12.38 34.32
CA PRO A 193 7.88 -11.75 35.55
C PRO A 193 8.19 -10.28 35.41
N THR A 194 7.17 -9.44 35.56
CA THR A 194 7.22 -8.00 35.34
C THR A 194 8.46 -7.45 36.05
N PRO A 195 9.52 -7.06 35.33
CA PRO A 195 10.67 -6.47 35.99
C PRO A 195 10.22 -5.15 36.58
N SER A 196 10.46 -5.01 37.89
CA SER A 196 10.34 -3.75 38.61
C SER A 196 11.01 -2.64 37.78
N SER A 197 10.27 -1.55 37.62
CA SER A 197 10.56 -0.42 36.74
C SER A 197 11.91 0.23 37.06
N ALA A 198 12.98 -0.30 36.46
CA ALA A 198 14.28 0.35 36.37
C ALA A 198 14.76 0.26 34.92
N SER A 199 14.62 1.38 34.21
CA SER A 199 15.30 1.72 32.95
C SER A 199 15.15 0.71 31.79
N ARG A 200 13.97 0.69 31.16
CA ARG A 200 13.86 0.20 29.78
C ARG A 200 14.78 1.04 28.88
N PRO A 201 15.60 0.43 28.00
CA PRO A 201 16.28 1.15 26.95
C PRO A 201 15.22 1.78 26.05
N ASP A 202 15.33 3.08 25.82
CA ASP A 202 14.45 3.87 24.97
C ASP A 202 14.33 3.23 23.56
N PRO A 203 13.15 2.70 23.17
CA PRO A 203 12.95 2.07 21.87
C PRO A 203 13.06 3.08 20.70
N ASP A 204 13.13 4.38 20.95
CA ASP A 204 13.17 5.42 19.91
C ASP A 204 14.51 5.55 19.16
N LYS A 205 15.55 4.78 19.51
CA LYS A 205 16.91 4.98 18.97
C LYS A 205 17.35 4.07 17.82
N ARG A 206 16.49 3.25 17.21
CA ARG A 206 16.92 2.27 16.19
C ARG A 206 16.36 2.44 14.79
N VAL A 207 15.71 3.57 14.50
CA VAL A 207 15.26 3.91 13.14
C VAL A 207 16.18 4.99 12.58
N ALA A 208 17.01 4.63 11.62
CA ALA A 208 17.69 5.64 10.81
C ALA A 208 16.69 6.16 9.77
N LEU A 209 16.00 7.26 10.13
CA LEU A 209 15.02 7.91 9.26
C LEU A 209 15.74 8.86 8.31
N HIS A 210 15.60 8.65 7.00
CA HIS A 210 16.02 9.65 6.02
C HIS A 210 14.89 10.67 5.85
N SER A 211 15.20 11.97 5.84
CA SER A 211 14.16 12.97 5.57
C SER A 211 13.62 12.79 4.15
N SER A 212 12.29 12.74 4.03
CA SER A 212 11.65 12.64 2.72
C SER A 212 11.78 13.96 1.97
N VAL A 213 11.68 13.93 0.63
CA VAL A 213 11.63 15.18 -0.15
C VAL A 213 10.42 16.01 0.27
N LEU A 214 9.29 15.38 0.59
CA LEU A 214 8.09 16.06 1.07
C LEU A 214 8.34 16.81 2.40
N ASP A 215 9.08 16.22 3.33
CA ASP A 215 9.45 16.89 4.59
C ASP A 215 10.33 18.12 4.31
N ARG A 216 11.24 18.03 3.32
CA ARG A 216 12.06 19.19 2.92
C ARG A 216 11.20 20.31 2.33
N PHE A 217 10.18 20.00 1.55
CA PHE A 217 9.21 20.98 1.06
C PHE A 217 8.46 21.66 2.22
N ARG A 218 8.04 20.88 3.22
CA ARG A 218 7.37 21.41 4.42
C ARG A 218 8.26 22.35 5.23
N GLU A 219 9.53 21.98 5.37
CA GLU A 219 10.51 22.71 6.17
C GLU A 219 11.11 23.91 5.44
N PHE A 220 11.05 23.95 4.10
CA PHE A 220 11.63 25.01 3.29
C PHE A 220 11.01 26.38 3.59
N LYS A 221 11.85 27.34 4.02
CA LYS A 221 11.47 28.74 4.33
C LYS A 221 12.05 29.77 3.35
N GLY A 222 12.77 29.33 2.32
CA GLY A 222 13.38 30.21 1.32
C GLY A 222 12.37 30.73 0.29
N GLU A 223 12.87 31.47 -0.70
CA GLU A 223 12.08 31.92 -1.84
C GLU A 223 11.66 30.72 -2.71
N ARG A 224 10.36 30.61 -2.99
CA ARG A 224 9.75 29.49 -3.73
C ARG A 224 9.93 29.64 -5.25
N THR A 225 11.17 29.67 -5.70
CA THR A 225 11.51 29.64 -7.13
C THR A 225 11.60 28.20 -7.63
N PRO A 226 11.36 27.92 -8.93
CA PRO A 226 11.54 26.58 -9.50
C PRO A 226 12.89 25.96 -9.16
N GLY A 227 13.98 26.71 -9.34
CA GLY A 227 15.33 26.23 -9.06
C GLY A 227 15.52 25.81 -7.59
N ASN A 228 15.04 26.62 -6.65
CA ASN A 228 15.14 26.31 -5.23
C ASN A 228 14.32 25.07 -4.85
N LEU A 229 13.11 24.92 -5.40
CA LEU A 229 12.25 23.76 -5.12
C LEU A 229 12.76 22.48 -5.80
N MET A 230 13.31 22.56 -7.01
CA MET A 230 13.95 21.44 -7.69
C MET A 230 15.18 20.94 -6.91
N PHE A 231 15.93 21.84 -6.27
CA PHE A 231 17.08 21.46 -5.44
C PHE A 231 16.68 20.54 -4.27
N LEU A 232 15.46 20.67 -3.74
CA LEU A 232 14.96 19.82 -2.64
C LEU A 232 14.86 18.33 -3.03
N PHE A 233 14.73 18.03 -4.33
CA PHE A 233 14.68 16.67 -4.87
C PHE A 233 16.04 15.96 -4.94
N GLN A 234 17.16 16.67 -4.74
CA GLN A 234 18.48 16.05 -4.79
C GLN A 234 18.65 15.05 -3.65
N ALA A 235 19.09 13.83 -3.98
CA ALA A 235 19.36 12.82 -2.96
C ALA A 235 20.46 13.33 -2.00
N PRO A 236 20.36 13.07 -0.69
CA PRO A 236 21.39 13.49 0.23
C PRO A 236 22.70 12.77 -0.11
N ALA A 237 23.82 13.51 -0.12
CA ALA A 237 25.11 12.92 -0.42
C ALA A 237 25.41 11.75 0.53
N GLY A 238 25.78 10.60 -0.03
CA GLY A 238 26.10 9.41 0.76
C GLY A 238 24.90 8.63 1.32
N ALA A 239 23.68 8.86 0.84
CA ALA A 239 22.47 8.14 1.26
C ALA A 239 22.58 6.60 1.17
N GLY A 240 23.49 6.09 0.35
CA GLY A 240 23.68 4.64 0.16
C GLY A 240 22.58 3.99 -0.68
N TYR A 241 21.69 4.78 -1.27
CA TYR A 241 20.68 4.33 -2.21
C TYR A 241 20.51 5.30 -3.39
N ARG A 242 19.96 4.79 -4.50
CA ARG A 242 19.57 5.58 -5.69
C ARG A 242 18.22 5.09 -6.21
N GLN A 243 17.39 6.02 -6.66
CA GLN A 243 16.09 5.73 -7.28
C GLN A 243 16.12 5.98 -8.79
N GLU A 244 15.54 5.07 -9.58
CA GLU A 244 15.30 5.24 -11.02
C GLU A 244 13.86 4.82 -11.40
N PRO A 245 13.04 5.70 -11.99
CA PRO A 245 13.33 7.09 -12.27
C PRO A 245 13.49 7.90 -10.96
N PRO A 246 14.19 9.03 -11.03
CA PRO A 246 14.42 9.93 -9.90
C PRO A 246 13.17 10.41 -9.17
N VAL A 247 12.14 10.70 -9.96
CA VAL A 247 10.81 11.06 -9.53
C VAL A 247 9.87 10.16 -10.30
N ALA A 248 9.04 9.42 -9.59
CA ALA A 248 8.10 8.51 -10.22
C ALA A 248 6.67 9.01 -10.08
N ILE A 249 5.89 8.88 -11.15
CA ILE A 249 4.46 9.17 -11.10
C ILE A 249 3.71 7.96 -10.54
N SER A 250 2.95 8.20 -9.47
CA SER A 250 2.17 7.19 -8.77
C SER A 250 0.85 6.91 -9.49
N ASN A 251 0.94 6.40 -10.72
CA ASN A 251 -0.23 6.04 -11.53
C ASN A 251 -0.70 4.58 -11.31
N GLY A 252 -0.06 3.83 -10.41
CA GLY A 252 -0.37 2.41 -10.14
C GLY A 252 0.27 1.41 -11.11
N ILE A 253 1.03 1.89 -12.11
CA ILE A 253 1.59 1.10 -13.22
C ILE A 253 3.10 1.31 -13.35
N GLY A 254 3.56 2.55 -13.18
CA GLY A 254 4.96 2.96 -13.28
C GLY A 254 5.84 2.21 -12.29
N ARG A 255 6.99 1.73 -12.77
CA ARG A 255 7.95 0.99 -11.95
C ARG A 255 9.04 1.92 -11.45
N VAL A 256 9.45 1.70 -10.22
CA VAL A 256 10.55 2.40 -9.56
C VAL A 256 11.57 1.36 -9.15
N LYS A 257 12.82 1.56 -9.56
CA LYS A 257 13.97 0.75 -9.17
C LYS A 257 14.74 1.49 -8.08
N LEU A 258 14.99 0.80 -6.98
CA LEU A 258 15.84 1.27 -5.90
C LEU A 258 17.11 0.43 -5.90
N PHE A 259 18.24 1.09 -6.07
CA PHE A 259 19.57 0.50 -5.96
C PHE A 259 20.09 0.81 -4.56
N ILE A 260 20.41 -0.20 -3.78
CA ILE A 260 20.87 -0.06 -2.40
C ILE A 260 22.27 -0.63 -2.31
N SER A 261 23.23 0.24 -2.03
CA SER A 261 24.64 -0.15 -1.95
C SER A 261 24.89 -0.98 -0.70
N SER A 262 25.39 -2.20 -0.88
CA SER A 262 25.87 -3.05 0.21
C SER A 262 27.38 -2.86 0.33
N ARG A 263 27.82 -2.02 1.27
CA ARG A 263 29.27 -1.82 1.51
C ARG A 263 29.93 -3.03 2.16
N GLU A 264 29.15 -3.83 2.87
CA GLU A 264 29.62 -5.02 3.57
C GLU A 264 29.06 -6.27 2.89
N ARG A 265 29.87 -7.31 2.83
CA ARG A 265 29.44 -8.64 2.42
C ARG A 265 28.63 -9.22 3.57
N GLU A 266 27.36 -8.84 3.61
CA GLU A 266 26.46 -9.30 4.65
C GLU A 266 26.25 -10.81 4.52
N GLU A 267 26.41 -11.51 5.63
CA GLU A 267 26.20 -12.96 5.70
C GLU A 267 24.72 -13.31 5.46
N LEU A 268 23.81 -12.40 5.81
CA LEU A 268 22.36 -12.58 5.72
C LEU A 268 21.74 -11.56 4.77
N ALA A 269 20.78 -12.02 3.96
CA ALA A 269 19.98 -11.13 3.14
C ALA A 269 19.08 -10.23 4.02
N PRO A 270 19.04 -8.91 3.81
CA PRO A 270 18.14 -8.02 4.53
C PRO A 270 16.67 -8.33 4.23
N GLY A 271 15.82 -8.08 5.22
CA GLY A 271 14.37 -8.13 5.06
C GLY A 271 13.86 -6.84 4.42
N PHE A 272 13.00 -6.95 3.41
CA PHE A 272 12.40 -5.79 2.74
C PHE A 272 10.89 -5.78 2.95
N ALA A 273 10.35 -4.61 3.28
CA ALA A 273 8.91 -4.33 3.32
C ALA A 273 8.64 -2.98 2.66
N VAL A 274 7.46 -2.81 2.07
CA VAL A 274 7.11 -1.60 1.33
C VAL A 274 5.75 -1.09 1.79
N ARG A 275 5.61 0.22 1.97
CA ARG A 275 4.37 0.93 2.30
C ARG A 275 4.06 1.98 1.21
N GLY A 276 2.80 2.12 0.82
CA GLY A 276 2.38 3.03 -0.27
C GLY A 276 2.79 2.57 -1.67
N ALA A 277 3.33 1.36 -1.80
CA ALA A 277 3.71 0.76 -3.07
C ALA A 277 3.66 -0.76 -2.97
N ARG A 278 3.55 -1.42 -4.13
CA ARG A 278 3.61 -2.88 -4.25
C ARG A 278 5.01 -3.31 -4.63
N LEU A 279 5.57 -4.27 -3.89
CA LEU A 279 6.83 -4.89 -4.25
C LEU A 279 6.67 -5.72 -5.54
N PHE A 280 7.46 -5.42 -6.56
CA PHE A 280 7.42 -6.12 -7.85
C PHE A 280 8.53 -7.18 -7.94
N SER A 281 9.77 -6.82 -7.63
CA SER A 281 10.87 -7.78 -7.59
C SER A 281 11.99 -7.35 -6.65
N ILE A 282 12.81 -8.32 -6.21
CA ILE A 282 14.04 -8.11 -5.46
C ILE A 282 15.13 -8.91 -6.16
N GLY A 283 16.27 -8.28 -6.41
CA GLY A 283 17.45 -8.91 -6.98
C GLY A 283 18.74 -8.40 -6.35
N VAL A 284 19.83 -9.10 -6.63
CA VAL A 284 21.20 -8.69 -6.28
C VAL A 284 21.93 -8.33 -7.57
N ARG A 285 22.67 -7.23 -7.57
CA ARG A 285 23.59 -6.82 -8.63
C ARG A 285 24.96 -6.52 -8.02
N GLU A 286 25.98 -6.38 -8.85
CA GLU A 286 27.34 -6.05 -8.39
C GLU A 286 27.30 -4.81 -7.50
N GLY A 287 27.63 -4.98 -6.21
CA GLY A 287 27.66 -3.90 -5.22
C GLY A 287 26.37 -3.66 -4.42
N GLY A 288 25.28 -4.42 -4.62
CA GLY A 288 24.08 -4.20 -3.81
C GLY A 288 22.78 -4.88 -4.23
N TRP A 289 21.69 -4.39 -3.64
CA TRP A 289 20.34 -4.86 -3.90
C TRP A 289 19.63 -3.97 -4.91
N VAL A 290 18.82 -4.59 -5.78
CA VAL A 290 17.91 -3.89 -6.71
C VAL A 290 16.49 -4.28 -6.37
N ILE A 291 15.71 -3.33 -5.89
CA ILE A 291 14.32 -3.51 -5.49
C ILE A 291 13.46 -2.78 -6.51
N GLU A 292 12.58 -3.51 -7.21
CA GLU A 292 11.58 -2.89 -8.08
C GLU A 292 10.24 -2.85 -7.36
N VAL A 293 9.60 -1.68 -7.36
CA VAL A 293 8.29 -1.43 -6.76
C VAL A 293 7.37 -0.67 -7.71
N VAL A 294 6.06 -0.75 -7.47
CA VAL A 294 5.03 0.00 -8.20
C VAL A 294 4.24 0.82 -7.19
N PRO A 295 4.41 2.15 -7.14
CA PRO A 295 3.65 3.03 -6.24
C PRO A 295 2.14 2.87 -6.43
N GLU A 296 1.39 2.95 -5.33
CA GLU A 296 -0.07 2.93 -5.38
C GLU A 296 -0.62 4.16 -6.09
N LYS A 297 -1.76 4.02 -6.80
CA LYS A 297 -2.30 5.13 -7.58
C LYS A 297 -2.66 6.31 -6.66
N GLY A 298 -2.12 7.50 -6.96
CA GLY A 298 -2.39 8.73 -6.22
C GLY A 298 -1.62 8.85 -4.90
N THR A 299 -0.66 7.96 -4.62
CA THR A 299 0.15 8.13 -3.41
C THR A 299 1.15 9.27 -3.56
N ILE A 300 1.34 10.04 -2.49
CA ILE A 300 2.40 11.06 -2.36
C ILE A 300 3.56 10.52 -1.51
N GLU A 301 3.25 9.59 -0.59
CA GLU A 301 4.24 8.96 0.29
C GLU A 301 4.34 7.47 -0.01
N ALA A 302 5.55 7.00 -0.27
CA ALA A 302 5.87 5.59 -0.31
C ALA A 302 7.21 5.36 0.39
N VAL A 303 7.35 4.25 1.11
CA VAL A 303 8.52 3.97 1.95
C VAL A 303 8.97 2.53 1.74
N LEU A 304 10.27 2.34 1.51
CA LEU A 304 10.94 1.04 1.60
C LEU A 304 11.55 0.91 3.00
N SER A 305 11.10 -0.10 3.73
CA SER A 305 11.63 -0.49 5.03
C SER A 305 12.61 -1.66 4.86
N ILE A 306 13.79 -1.55 5.44
CA ILE A 306 14.87 -2.53 5.34
C ILE A 306 15.27 -2.95 6.74
N MET A 307 15.13 -4.24 7.04
CA MET A 307 15.58 -4.84 8.29
C MET A 307 16.94 -5.50 8.08
N ARG A 308 17.97 -5.00 8.78
CA ARG A 308 19.35 -5.44 8.60
C ARG A 308 20.13 -5.31 9.89
N GLY A 309 20.76 -6.40 10.34
CA GLY A 309 21.50 -6.41 11.61
C GLY A 309 20.66 -6.05 12.84
N GLY A 310 19.34 -6.29 12.80
CA GLY A 310 18.41 -5.88 13.86
C GLY A 310 18.10 -4.37 13.90
N MET A 311 18.53 -3.62 12.89
CA MET A 311 18.21 -2.21 12.68
C MET A 311 17.18 -2.07 11.56
N LEU A 312 16.23 -1.16 11.75
CA LEU A 312 15.24 -0.80 10.75
C LEU A 312 15.67 0.48 10.05
N TYR A 313 15.83 0.43 8.75
CA TYR A 313 16.09 1.59 7.90
C TYR A 313 14.84 1.91 7.09
N GLU A 314 14.46 3.17 7.03
CA GLU A 314 13.38 3.63 6.17
C GLU A 314 13.92 4.55 5.08
N ILE A 315 13.64 4.18 3.84
CA ILE A 315 14.01 4.93 2.64
C ILE A 315 12.72 5.47 2.03
N PRO A 316 12.45 6.79 2.11
CA PRO A 316 11.31 7.37 1.42
C PRO A 316 11.57 7.38 -0.08
N LEU A 317 10.57 6.95 -0.85
CA LEU A 317 10.59 7.01 -2.30
C LEU A 317 10.11 8.39 -2.74
N VAL A 318 10.67 8.86 -3.85
CA VAL A 318 10.30 10.13 -4.46
C VAL A 318 9.20 9.85 -5.48
N VAL A 319 7.95 10.00 -5.04
CA VAL A 319 6.75 9.70 -5.84
C VAL A 319 5.74 10.84 -5.78
N ALA A 320 5.01 11.08 -6.87
CA ALA A 320 3.93 12.07 -6.89
C ALA A 320 2.72 11.58 -7.70
N PRO A 321 1.49 11.93 -7.31
CA PRO A 321 0.30 11.75 -8.13
C PRO A 321 0.48 12.37 -9.52
N LEU A 322 -0.17 11.76 -10.52
CA LEU A 322 -0.24 12.34 -11.84
C LEU A 322 -1.08 13.63 -11.78
N TYR A 323 -0.50 14.74 -12.22
CA TYR A 323 -1.26 15.97 -12.43
C TYR A 323 -1.67 16.07 -13.90
N GLU A 324 -2.99 16.07 -14.16
CA GLU A 324 -3.56 16.26 -15.48
C GLU A 324 -3.89 17.74 -15.71
N ASN A 325 -3.01 18.47 -16.40
CA ASN A 325 -3.23 19.89 -16.72
C ASN A 325 -4.15 20.13 -17.93
N GLY A 326 -4.83 19.09 -18.43
CA GLY A 326 -5.62 19.11 -19.66
C GLY A 326 -4.81 19.31 -20.95
N LYS A 327 -3.51 19.60 -20.86
CA LYS A 327 -2.59 19.73 -21.99
C LYS A 327 -1.88 18.39 -22.21
N LYS A 328 -1.61 18.03 -23.47
CA LYS A 328 -0.83 16.83 -23.81
C LYS A 328 0.69 17.03 -23.68
N LYS A 329 1.14 18.26 -23.39
CA LYS A 329 2.55 18.62 -23.34
C LYS A 329 3.06 18.71 -21.90
N PRO A 330 4.33 18.35 -21.64
CA PRO A 330 4.99 18.65 -20.37
C PRO A 330 4.93 20.15 -20.05
N PHE A 331 5.04 20.48 -18.76
CA PHE A 331 5.14 21.88 -18.34
C PHE A 331 6.40 22.53 -18.88
N GLU A 332 6.26 23.73 -19.42
CA GLU A 332 7.38 24.64 -19.69
C GLU A 332 7.75 25.37 -18.39
N GLU A 333 9.01 25.79 -18.26
CA GLU A 333 9.50 26.48 -17.06
C GLU A 333 8.78 27.82 -16.81
N ALA A 334 8.37 28.51 -17.87
CA ALA A 334 7.56 29.72 -17.76
C ALA A 334 6.17 29.44 -17.17
N GLU A 335 5.53 28.33 -17.55
CA GLU A 335 4.26 27.90 -16.96
C GLU A 335 4.47 27.54 -15.49
N LEU A 336 5.57 26.87 -15.15
CA LEU A 336 5.90 26.54 -13.76
C LEU A 336 6.04 27.79 -12.89
N LEU A 337 6.73 28.83 -13.38
CA LEU A 337 6.84 30.12 -12.69
C LEU A 337 5.47 30.78 -12.48
N GLU A 338 4.61 30.79 -13.50
CA GLU A 338 3.27 31.34 -13.39
C GLU A 338 2.43 30.61 -12.33
N LEU A 339 2.54 29.28 -12.28
CA LEU A 339 1.79 28.45 -11.34
C LEU A 339 2.31 28.59 -9.90
N LEU A 340 3.63 28.70 -9.69
CA LEU A 340 4.22 28.90 -8.37
C LEU A 340 3.99 30.32 -7.82
N VAL A 341 4.04 31.34 -8.67
CA VAL A 341 3.83 32.73 -8.25
C VAL A 341 2.36 33.02 -7.99
N GLY A 342 1.44 32.16 -8.46
CA GLY A 342 0.06 32.05 -7.98
C GLY A 342 -0.54 33.40 -7.59
N ARG A 343 -0.70 34.27 -8.60
CA ARG A 343 -1.09 35.69 -8.48
C ARG A 343 -2.11 35.92 -7.36
N ALA A 344 -1.83 36.88 -6.49
CA ALA A 344 -2.82 37.51 -5.63
C ALA A 344 -4.05 37.90 -6.48
N GLY A 345 -5.12 37.10 -6.41
CA GLY A 345 -6.38 37.34 -7.14
C GLY A 345 -6.86 36.25 -8.11
N VAL A 346 -6.12 35.15 -8.34
CA VAL A 346 -6.71 33.96 -9.01
C VAL A 346 -7.39 33.08 -7.96
N GLU A 347 -8.56 32.52 -8.28
CA GLU A 347 -9.29 31.63 -7.38
C GLU A 347 -8.37 30.49 -6.90
N GLN A 348 -8.12 30.43 -5.59
CA GLN A 348 -7.27 29.41 -4.95
C GLN A 348 -7.65 27.96 -5.32
N ALA A 349 -8.91 27.75 -5.72
CA ALA A 349 -9.42 26.44 -6.13
C ALA A 349 -8.75 25.86 -7.40
N SER A 350 -8.11 26.68 -8.25
CA SER A 350 -7.47 26.15 -9.47
C SER A 350 -6.09 25.53 -9.24
N PHE A 351 -5.53 25.64 -8.02
CA PHE A 351 -4.15 25.24 -7.70
C PHE A 351 -4.05 24.17 -6.62
N ASP A 352 -5.19 23.67 -6.15
CA ASP A 352 -5.31 22.58 -5.20
C ASP A 352 -5.15 21.23 -5.92
N LEU A 353 -3.89 20.81 -6.08
CA LEU A 353 -3.49 19.61 -6.81
C LEU A 353 -3.72 18.33 -6.00
N ASN A 354 -3.83 18.44 -4.68
CA ASN A 354 -4.12 17.30 -3.79
C ASN A 354 -5.62 17.21 -3.40
N HIS A 355 -6.44 18.18 -3.80
CA HIS A 355 -7.88 18.30 -3.54
C HIS A 355 -8.26 18.50 -2.06
N ASP A 356 -7.42 19.17 -1.27
CA ASP A 356 -7.66 19.46 0.15
C ASP A 356 -8.27 20.86 0.43
N GLY A 357 -8.47 21.66 -0.61
CA GLY A 357 -9.03 23.01 -0.59
C GLY A 357 -8.02 24.10 -0.25
N ARG A 358 -6.71 23.80 -0.23
CA ARG A 358 -5.64 24.74 0.09
C ARG A 358 -4.59 24.70 -1.02
N HIS A 359 -3.83 25.79 -1.10
CA HIS A 359 -2.57 25.81 -1.84
C HIS A 359 -1.44 25.80 -0.81
N ASP A 360 -0.77 24.67 -0.65
CA ASP A 360 0.32 24.49 0.30
C ASP A 360 1.57 23.84 -0.31
N PHE A 361 2.49 23.39 0.55
CA PHE A 361 3.76 22.79 0.11
C PHE A 361 3.58 21.45 -0.61
N ILE A 362 2.43 20.79 -0.43
CA ILE A 362 2.09 19.53 -1.12
C ILE A 362 1.81 19.83 -2.59
N ASP A 363 1.08 20.90 -2.91
CA ASP A 363 0.83 21.30 -4.30
C ASP A 363 2.13 21.69 -5.00
N ASP A 364 2.98 22.47 -4.33
CA ASP A 364 4.31 22.82 -4.82
C ASP A 364 5.15 21.57 -5.10
N TYR A 365 5.10 20.57 -4.21
CA TYR A 365 5.77 19.29 -4.40
C TYR A 365 5.21 18.52 -5.61
N ILE A 366 3.89 18.38 -5.73
CA ILE A 366 3.23 17.67 -6.84
C ILE A 366 3.57 18.33 -8.17
N LEU A 367 3.53 19.66 -8.22
CA LEU A 367 3.81 20.45 -9.42
C LEU A 367 5.25 20.24 -9.91
N ILE A 368 6.23 20.41 -9.02
CA ILE A 368 7.65 20.24 -9.35
C ILE A 368 7.97 18.78 -9.70
N ALA A 369 7.41 17.83 -8.97
CA ALA A 369 7.59 16.41 -9.26
C ALA A 369 7.07 16.05 -10.67
N ASN A 370 5.89 16.55 -11.05
CA ASN A 370 5.33 16.31 -12.37
C ASN A 370 6.19 16.95 -13.48
N TYR A 371 6.69 18.18 -13.29
CA TYR A 371 7.65 18.82 -14.19
C TYR A 371 8.93 17.99 -14.39
N LEU A 372 9.53 17.51 -13.29
CA LEU A 372 10.73 16.68 -13.33
C LEU A 372 10.50 15.33 -14.02
N SER A 373 9.33 14.72 -13.79
CA SER A 373 8.97 13.43 -14.42
C SER A 373 8.67 13.55 -15.92
N GLY A 374 8.03 14.65 -16.35
CA GLY A 374 7.49 14.84 -17.68
C GLY A 374 8.50 15.26 -18.74
N GLY A 375 9.71 15.68 -18.36
CA GLY A 375 10.70 16.10 -19.35
C GLY A 375 11.46 17.39 -19.06
N GLY A 376 11.61 17.81 -17.79
CA GLY A 376 12.57 18.85 -17.43
C GLY A 376 13.90 18.67 -18.18
N SER A 377 14.58 19.77 -18.53
CA SER A 377 15.67 19.74 -19.50
C SER A 377 16.70 18.65 -19.20
N ALA A 378 17.28 18.02 -20.22
CA ALA A 378 18.23 16.92 -20.02
C ALA A 378 19.39 17.30 -19.09
N ALA A 379 19.82 18.57 -19.11
CA ALA A 379 20.80 19.13 -18.20
C ALA A 379 20.32 19.18 -16.74
N GLN A 380 19.07 19.55 -16.49
CA GLN A 380 18.47 19.55 -15.14
C GLN A 380 18.29 18.11 -14.62
N LYS A 381 17.94 17.15 -15.49
CA LYS A 381 17.97 15.73 -15.10
C LYS A 381 19.38 15.33 -14.71
N ALA A 382 20.41 15.68 -15.49
CA ALA A 382 21.80 15.35 -15.16
C ALA A 382 22.34 16.03 -13.88
N ALA A 383 21.75 17.14 -13.42
CA ALA A 383 22.21 17.86 -12.23
C ALA A 383 21.57 17.36 -10.92
N ILE A 384 20.50 16.55 -10.99
CA ILE A 384 19.84 15.96 -9.81
C ILE A 384 20.46 14.57 -9.48
N PHE A 385 21.23 13.98 -10.42
CA PHE A 385 21.92 12.68 -10.31
C PHE A 385 23.42 12.85 -10.35
#